data_AF-A0A1G0H889-F1
#
_entry.id   AF-A0A1G0H889-F1
#
_cell.length_a   1.000
_cell.length_b   1.000
_cell.length_c   1.000
_cell.angle_alpha   90.00
_cell.angle_beta   90.00
_cell.angle_gamma   90.00
#
_symmetry.space_group_name_H-M   'P 1'
#
loop_
_entity.id
_entity.type
_entity.pdbx_description
1 polymer ?
#
loop_
_entity_poly.entity_id
_entity_poly.type
_entity_poly.pdbx_seq_one_letter_code
_entity_poly.pdbx_strand_id
1 'polypeptide(L)'
;MQPRFFSSSPSATDKNQHFSQEECINYLREYLPCHAITRDDIQQWQPSSEGASLSKVHCDAIIFLVLDKKLSFTQALQEVNKLNKHQANLLDTLYERGLRGADLRAWQPPVEERHGPPHFSKVYSDAVLTLVLDRELTPQQALHRLNGLESDEVQRHVLSGRRRMVLR
;
A
#
# COMPACT_ATOMS: atom_id res chain seq x y z
N MET A 1 12.48 -26.69 -7.48
CA MET A 1 11.22 -26.11 -6.94
C MET A 1 10.89 -24.90 -7.79
N GLN A 2 9.80 -24.94 -8.56
CA GLN A 2 9.41 -23.86 -9.46
C GLN A 2 8.61 -22.79 -8.70
N PRO A 3 8.82 -21.49 -8.97
CA PRO A 3 7.95 -20.44 -8.45
C PRO A 3 6.58 -20.55 -9.12
N ARG A 4 5.52 -20.65 -8.32
CA ARG A 4 4.14 -20.54 -8.82
C ARG A 4 3.87 -19.08 -9.13
N PHE A 5 4.07 -18.72 -10.40
CA PHE A 5 3.45 -17.54 -10.97
C PHE A 5 1.94 -17.76 -10.93
N PHE A 6 1.22 -17.01 -10.09
CA PHE A 6 -0.21 -16.83 -10.27
C PHE A 6 -0.40 -16.03 -11.57
N SER A 7 -0.51 -16.76 -12.69
CA SER A 7 -0.85 -16.21 -13.98
C SER A 7 -2.35 -15.90 -14.03
N SER A 8 -2.71 -14.76 -13.46
CA SER A 8 -3.89 -13.97 -13.83
C SER A 8 -3.56 -12.54 -13.43
N SER A 9 -2.81 -11.83 -14.28
CA SER A 9 -2.75 -10.38 -14.16
C SER A 9 -4.18 -9.86 -14.30
N PRO A 10 -4.78 -9.23 -13.26
CA PRO A 10 -6.03 -8.52 -13.47
C PRO A 10 -5.73 -7.39 -14.44
N SER A 11 -6.58 -7.26 -15.47
CA SER A 11 -6.50 -6.20 -16.47
C SER A 11 -6.13 -4.86 -15.81
N ALA A 12 -5.19 -4.13 -16.41
CA ALA A 12 -4.71 -2.85 -15.90
C ALA A 12 -5.83 -1.78 -15.73
N THR A 13 -7.05 -2.07 -16.17
CA THR A 13 -8.25 -1.25 -16.06
C THR A 13 -9.01 -1.32 -14.71
N ASP A 14 -8.76 -2.30 -13.83
CA ASP A 14 -9.59 -2.52 -12.61
C ASP A 14 -9.06 -1.88 -11.30
N LYS A 15 -7.87 -1.26 -11.32
CA LYS A 15 -7.18 -0.83 -10.08
C LYS A 15 -7.75 0.45 -9.43
N ASN A 16 -8.74 1.09 -10.06
CA ASN A 16 -9.37 2.32 -9.58
C ASN A 16 -10.83 2.15 -9.13
N GLN A 17 -11.33 0.91 -9.04
CA GLN A 17 -12.70 0.69 -8.55
C GLN A 17 -12.77 0.97 -7.05
N HIS A 18 -13.56 1.98 -6.71
CA HIS A 18 -13.98 2.26 -5.34
C HIS A 18 -15.13 1.34 -5.01
N PHE A 19 -15.04 0.59 -3.92
CA PHE A 19 -16.14 -0.22 -3.44
C PHE A 19 -16.90 0.55 -2.36
N SER A 20 -18.23 0.47 -2.41
CA SER A 20 -19.03 0.63 -1.20
C SER A 20 -18.57 -0.40 -0.15
N GLN A 21 -18.88 -0.13 1.12
CA GLN A 21 -18.54 -1.06 2.19
C GLN A 21 -19.12 -2.45 1.93
N GLU A 22 -20.35 -2.55 1.41
CA GLU A 22 -21.01 -3.81 1.07
C GLU A 22 -20.33 -4.56 -0.08
N GLU A 23 -19.89 -3.84 -1.11
CA GLU A 23 -19.13 -4.45 -2.22
C GLU A 23 -17.78 -5.01 -1.76
N CYS A 24 -17.03 -4.31 -0.89
CA CYS A 24 -15.78 -4.90 -0.37
C CYS A 24 -16.07 -6.10 0.53
N ILE A 25 -17.17 -6.12 1.30
CA ILE A 25 -17.55 -7.30 2.08
C ILE A 25 -17.82 -8.49 1.16
N ASN A 26 -18.62 -8.28 0.12
CA ASN A 26 -18.97 -9.34 -0.81
C ASN A 26 -17.71 -9.83 -1.54
N TYR A 27 -16.87 -8.92 -2.01
CA TYR A 27 -15.58 -9.25 -2.60
C TYR A 27 -14.71 -10.07 -1.65
N LEU A 28 -14.52 -9.62 -0.39
CA LEU A 28 -13.72 -10.35 0.59
C LEU A 28 -14.30 -11.74 0.90
N ARG A 29 -15.64 -11.90 0.93
CA ARG A 29 -16.31 -13.20 1.15
C ARG A 29 -16.14 -14.18 0.00
N GLU A 30 -15.86 -13.72 -1.22
CA GLU A 30 -15.56 -14.60 -2.35
C GLU A 30 -14.21 -15.32 -2.18
N TYR A 31 -13.25 -14.67 -1.51
CA TYR A 31 -11.88 -15.18 -1.38
C TYR A 31 -11.51 -15.67 0.03
N LEU A 32 -12.16 -15.15 1.07
CA LEU A 32 -11.90 -15.51 2.46
C LEU A 32 -12.97 -16.47 2.99
N PRO A 33 -12.60 -17.39 3.90
CA PRO A 33 -13.58 -18.26 4.56
C PRO A 33 -14.66 -17.44 5.27
N CYS A 34 -15.92 -17.91 5.25
CA CYS A 34 -17.06 -17.18 5.83
C CYS A 34 -16.92 -16.84 7.32
N HIS A 35 -16.07 -17.56 8.07
CA HIS A 35 -15.79 -17.32 9.48
C HIS A 35 -14.64 -16.34 9.72
N ALA A 36 -13.91 -15.94 8.67
CA ALA A 36 -12.82 -14.99 8.78
C ALA A 36 -13.32 -13.55 8.95
N ILE A 37 -14.51 -13.22 8.44
CA ILE A 37 -15.03 -11.84 8.42
C ILE A 37 -16.21 -11.72 9.38
N THR A 38 -16.06 -10.97 10.47
CA THR A 38 -17.20 -10.62 11.32
C THR A 38 -17.78 -9.26 10.92
N ARG A 39 -19.07 -9.05 11.21
CA ARG A 39 -19.73 -7.75 10.99
C ARG A 39 -19.06 -6.64 11.79
N ASP A 40 -18.59 -6.96 12.99
CA ASP A 40 -17.94 -6.01 13.89
C ASP A 40 -16.58 -5.57 13.33
N ASP A 41 -15.82 -6.46 12.69
CA ASP A 41 -14.55 -6.09 12.07
C ASP A 41 -14.74 -5.02 11.00
N ILE A 42 -15.78 -5.12 10.17
CA ILE A 42 -16.02 -4.16 9.09
C ILE A 42 -16.45 -2.78 9.64
N GLN A 43 -17.04 -2.73 10.84
CA GLN A 43 -17.33 -1.46 11.52
C GLN A 43 -16.06 -0.79 12.09
N GLN A 44 -14.99 -1.55 12.31
CA GLN A 44 -13.69 -1.02 12.77
C GLN A 44 -12.88 -0.36 11.65
N TRP A 45 -13.29 -0.55 10.39
CA TRP A 45 -12.65 0.13 9.27
C TRP A 45 -12.86 1.64 9.35
N GLN A 46 -11.77 2.38 9.16
CA GLN A 46 -11.76 3.82 9.06
C GLN A 46 -11.08 4.22 7.74
N PRO A 47 -11.75 5.01 6.90
CA PRO A 47 -11.14 5.52 5.69
C PRO A 47 -9.88 6.35 6.01
N SER A 48 -8.94 6.41 5.07
CA SER A 48 -7.92 7.46 5.10
C SER A 48 -8.60 8.84 5.04
N SER A 49 -7.92 9.88 5.53
CA SER A 49 -8.38 11.27 5.39
C SER A 49 -8.59 11.72 3.93
N GLU A 50 -8.09 10.94 2.97
CA GLU A 50 -8.03 11.26 1.55
C GLU A 50 -9.08 10.50 0.71
N GLY A 51 -9.88 9.62 1.30
CA GLY A 51 -10.89 8.86 0.55
C GLY A 51 -11.81 8.04 1.44
N ALA A 52 -13.12 8.16 1.19
CA ALA A 52 -14.17 7.61 2.04
C ALA A 52 -14.41 6.09 1.93
N SER A 53 -13.78 5.39 0.97
CA SER A 53 -14.15 4.02 0.59
C SER A 53 -12.96 3.04 0.51
N LEU A 54 -13.22 1.78 0.87
CA LEU A 54 -12.35 0.65 0.58
C LEU A 54 -12.26 0.49 -0.93
N SER A 55 -11.07 0.66 -1.50
CA SER A 55 -10.84 0.28 -2.91
C SER A 55 -10.51 -1.20 -3.02
N LYS A 56 -10.61 -1.75 -4.23
CA LYS A 56 -10.15 -3.12 -4.53
C LYS A 56 -8.76 -3.41 -4.01
N VAL A 57 -7.85 -2.43 -4.09
CA VAL A 57 -6.46 -2.56 -3.59
C VAL A 57 -6.42 -2.85 -2.09
N HIS A 58 -7.31 -2.27 -1.29
CA HIS A 58 -7.38 -2.57 0.13
C HIS A 58 -7.88 -3.99 0.37
N CYS A 59 -8.93 -4.41 -0.34
CA CYS A 59 -9.48 -5.76 -0.20
C CYS A 59 -8.45 -6.82 -0.66
N ASP A 60 -7.72 -6.57 -1.75
CA ASP A 60 -6.63 -7.44 -2.23
C ASP A 60 -5.50 -7.55 -1.18
N ALA A 61 -5.07 -6.43 -0.58
CA ALA A 61 -4.07 -6.43 0.49
C ALA A 61 -4.54 -7.21 1.73
N ILE A 62 -5.82 -7.09 2.11
CA ILE A 62 -6.40 -7.89 3.21
C ILE A 62 -6.36 -9.38 2.87
N ILE A 63 -6.75 -9.75 1.64
CA ILE A 63 -6.75 -11.16 1.19
C ILE A 63 -5.33 -11.73 1.28
N PHE A 64 -4.33 -11.03 0.77
CA PHE A 64 -2.93 -11.41 0.89
C PHE A 64 -2.48 -11.59 2.36
N LEU A 65 -2.80 -10.63 3.22
CA LEU A 65 -2.42 -10.69 4.64
C LEU A 65 -3.06 -11.88 5.38
N VAL A 66 -4.32 -12.20 5.08
CA VAL A 66 -5.02 -13.33 5.70
C VAL A 66 -4.55 -14.65 5.12
N LEU A 67 -4.54 -14.80 3.79
CA LEU A 67 -4.27 -16.07 3.14
C LEU A 67 -2.78 -16.42 3.13
N ASP A 68 -1.91 -15.46 2.83
CA ASP A 68 -0.48 -15.72 2.64
C ASP A 68 0.32 -15.40 3.90
N LYS A 69 -0.04 -14.36 4.65
CA LYS A 69 0.63 -13.98 5.90
C LYS A 69 0.00 -14.58 7.15
N LYS A 70 -1.10 -15.33 6.98
CA LYS A 70 -1.79 -16.05 8.06
C LYS A 70 -2.19 -15.15 9.23
N LEU A 71 -2.43 -13.87 8.95
CA LEU A 71 -2.98 -12.95 9.93
C LEU A 71 -4.46 -13.24 10.14
N SER A 72 -4.97 -12.93 11.33
CA SER A 72 -6.42 -12.84 11.50
C SER A 72 -6.96 -11.69 10.65
N PHE A 73 -8.25 -11.74 10.30
CA PHE A 73 -8.88 -10.65 9.55
C PHE A 73 -8.76 -9.32 10.28
N THR A 74 -8.97 -9.29 11.60
CA THR A 74 -8.79 -8.10 12.43
C THR A 74 -7.36 -7.54 12.35
N GLN A 75 -6.34 -8.40 12.38
CA GLN A 75 -4.94 -7.96 12.21
C GLN A 75 -4.68 -7.42 10.81
N ALA A 76 -5.15 -8.11 9.77
CA ALA A 76 -5.03 -7.65 8.39
C ALA A 76 -5.72 -6.29 8.19
N LEU A 77 -6.90 -6.12 8.78
CA LEU A 77 -7.63 -4.87 8.76
C LEU A 77 -6.85 -3.75 9.46
N GLN A 78 -6.23 -4.01 10.61
CA GLN A 78 -5.40 -3.03 11.32
C GLN A 78 -4.17 -2.59 10.51
N GLU A 79 -3.59 -3.48 9.71
CA GLU A 79 -2.50 -3.14 8.80
C GLU A 79 -2.98 -2.14 7.74
N VAL A 80 -4.10 -2.41 7.08
CA VAL A 80 -4.60 -1.54 5.99
C VAL A 80 -5.38 -0.32 6.47
N ASN A 81 -5.80 -0.26 7.74
CA ASN A 81 -6.67 0.80 8.26
C ASN A 81 -6.06 2.20 8.07
N LYS A 82 -6.88 3.16 7.64
CA LYS A 82 -6.48 4.55 7.35
C LYS A 82 -5.41 4.73 6.26
N LEU A 83 -5.02 3.66 5.58
CA LEU A 83 -4.14 3.79 4.41
C LEU A 83 -4.96 4.25 3.21
N ASN A 84 -4.34 5.03 2.34
CA ASN A 84 -4.87 5.29 1.01
C ASN A 84 -4.49 4.14 0.05
N LYS A 85 -5.02 4.19 -1.19
CA LYS A 85 -4.75 3.13 -2.19
C LYS A 85 -3.27 2.94 -2.53
N HIS A 86 -2.47 4.00 -2.51
CA HIS A 86 -1.05 3.96 -2.85
C HIS A 86 -0.22 3.34 -1.72
N GLN A 87 -0.57 3.68 -0.48
CA GLN A 87 -0.02 3.07 0.73
C GLN A 87 -0.40 1.59 0.84
N ALA A 88 -1.67 1.23 0.60
CA ALA A 88 -2.13 -0.16 0.63
C ALA A 88 -1.41 -1.03 -0.42
N ASN A 89 -1.24 -0.52 -1.65
CA ASN A 89 -0.46 -1.22 -2.68
C ASN A 89 1.02 -1.39 -2.30
N LEU A 90 1.60 -0.36 -1.67
CA LEU A 90 2.98 -0.41 -1.21
C LEU A 90 3.17 -1.41 -0.05
N LEU A 91 2.19 -1.47 0.86
CA LEU A 91 2.14 -2.45 1.94
C LEU A 91 2.16 -3.86 1.38
N ASP A 92 1.23 -4.18 0.46
CA ASP A 92 1.16 -5.48 -0.21
C ASP A 92 2.52 -5.88 -0.84
N THR A 93 3.17 -4.94 -1.51
CA THR A 93 4.46 -5.17 -2.19
C THR A 93 5.63 -5.39 -1.23
N LEU A 94 5.68 -4.66 -0.11
CA LEU A 94 6.86 -4.63 0.78
C LEU A 94 6.64 -5.28 2.15
N TYR A 95 5.49 -5.92 2.37
CA TYR A 95 5.16 -6.55 3.65
C TYR A 95 6.21 -7.60 4.07
N GLU A 96 6.65 -8.42 3.11
CA GLU A 96 7.69 -9.44 3.31
C GLU A 96 9.06 -8.84 3.63
N ARG A 97 9.28 -7.58 3.25
CA ARG A 97 10.50 -6.83 3.54
C ARG A 97 10.39 -6.04 4.85
N GLY A 98 9.39 -6.34 5.67
CA GLY A 98 9.20 -5.76 6.99
C GLY A 98 8.45 -4.45 7.01
N LEU A 99 7.85 -3.99 5.89
CA LEU A 99 6.95 -2.84 5.91
C LEU A 99 5.67 -3.21 6.68
N ARG A 100 5.21 -2.31 7.54
CA ARG A 100 3.94 -2.42 8.26
C ARG A 100 3.06 -1.21 7.98
N GLY A 101 1.75 -1.37 8.11
CA GLY A 101 0.79 -0.28 7.97
C GLY A 101 1.03 0.86 8.95
N ALA A 102 1.56 0.55 10.13
CA ALA A 102 1.97 1.55 11.10
C ALA A 102 3.08 2.47 10.57
N ASP A 103 4.04 1.94 9.80
CA ASP A 103 5.12 2.74 9.20
C ASP A 103 4.56 3.72 8.16
N LEU A 104 3.59 3.28 7.36
CA LEU A 104 2.94 4.11 6.34
C LEU A 104 2.07 5.21 6.96
N ARG A 105 1.39 4.91 8.08
CA ARG A 105 0.65 5.93 8.86
C ARG A 105 1.56 6.93 9.56
N ALA A 106 2.80 6.55 9.86
CA ALA A 106 3.81 7.42 10.44
C ALA A 106 4.55 8.27 9.39
N TRP A 107 4.25 8.10 8.10
CA TRP A 107 4.80 8.96 7.05
C TRP A 107 4.43 10.41 7.31
N GLN A 108 5.41 11.29 7.18
CA GLN A 108 5.25 12.72 7.38
C GLN A 108 5.26 13.41 6.03
N PRO A 109 4.17 14.10 5.68
CA PRO A 109 4.13 14.84 4.44
C PRO A 109 5.05 16.07 4.46
N PRO A 110 5.35 16.64 3.28
CA PRO A 110 6.05 17.92 3.19
C PRO A 110 5.31 19.04 3.93
N VAL A 111 6.09 19.93 4.54
CA VAL A 111 5.59 21.07 5.34
C VAL A 111 4.89 22.11 4.48
N GLU A 112 5.27 22.22 3.21
CA GLU A 112 4.72 23.19 2.24
C GLU A 112 4.10 22.48 1.04
N GLU A 113 2.97 21.79 1.20
CA GLU A 113 2.16 21.50 0.00
C GLU A 113 1.48 22.80 -0.47
N ARG A 114 2.15 23.50 -1.39
CA ARG A 114 1.62 24.71 -2.05
C ARG A 114 0.26 24.49 -2.73
N HIS A 115 -0.20 23.25 -2.89
CA HIS A 115 -1.32 22.86 -3.74
C HIS A 115 -2.36 21.90 -3.11
N GLY A 116 -2.40 21.74 -1.80
CA GLY A 116 -3.48 20.96 -1.19
C GLY A 116 -3.15 20.34 0.16
N PRO A 117 -4.09 19.55 0.70
CA PRO A 117 -3.81 18.74 1.87
C PRO A 117 -2.77 17.68 1.51
N PRO A 118 -1.83 17.42 2.43
CA PRO A 118 -0.76 16.47 2.22
C PRO A 118 -1.22 15.09 1.76
N HIS A 119 -0.69 14.60 0.63
CA HIS A 119 -1.14 13.34 0.01
C HIS A 119 -0.02 12.35 -0.30
N PHE A 120 -0.15 11.11 0.18
CA PHE A 120 0.78 10.01 -0.20
C PHE A 120 0.47 9.54 -1.63
N SER A 121 1.09 10.21 -2.60
CA SER A 121 0.88 9.94 -4.03
C SER A 121 1.65 8.72 -4.54
N LYS A 122 1.33 8.30 -5.78
CA LYS A 122 2.09 7.27 -6.51
C LYS A 122 3.59 7.59 -6.59
N VAL A 123 3.98 8.88 -6.66
CA VAL A 123 5.39 9.28 -6.73
C VAL A 123 6.15 8.82 -5.49
N TYR A 124 5.55 8.98 -4.30
CA TYR A 124 6.13 8.46 -3.06
C TYR A 124 6.20 6.93 -3.05
N SER A 125 5.14 6.23 -3.48
CA SER A 125 5.16 4.76 -3.59
C SER A 125 6.30 4.27 -4.48
N ASP A 126 6.44 4.82 -5.70
CA ASP A 126 7.48 4.44 -6.65
C ASP A 126 8.88 4.75 -6.10
N ALA A 127 9.02 5.84 -5.35
CA ALA A 127 10.28 6.23 -4.72
C ALA A 127 10.69 5.29 -3.60
N VAL A 128 9.77 4.92 -2.71
CA VAL A 128 10.03 3.92 -1.66
C VAL A 128 10.43 2.60 -2.32
N LEU A 129 9.68 2.14 -3.33
CA LEU A 129 10.01 0.91 -4.07
C LEU A 129 11.43 0.97 -4.65
N THR A 130 11.78 2.07 -5.32
CA THR A 130 13.13 2.26 -5.90
C THR A 130 14.21 2.21 -4.81
N LEU A 131 14.01 2.88 -3.68
CA LEU A 131 14.98 2.90 -2.58
C LEU A 131 15.16 1.52 -1.92
N VAL A 132 14.10 0.74 -1.79
CA VAL A 132 14.14 -0.59 -1.15
C VAL A 132 14.62 -1.67 -2.13
N LEU A 133 14.25 -1.59 -3.41
CA LEU A 133 14.61 -2.59 -4.42
C LEU A 133 16.00 -2.35 -5.01
N ASP A 134 16.35 -1.10 -5.33
CA ASP A 134 17.59 -0.81 -6.07
C ASP A 134 18.74 -0.40 -5.15
N ARG A 135 18.44 0.05 -3.92
CA ARG A 135 19.46 0.53 -2.97
C ARG A 135 19.50 -0.27 -1.66
N GLU A 136 18.78 -1.39 -1.62
CA GLU A 136 18.75 -2.34 -0.48
C GLU A 136 18.48 -1.68 0.88
N LEU A 137 17.75 -0.55 0.90
CA LEU A 137 17.31 0.08 2.14
C LEU A 137 16.14 -0.71 2.74
N THR A 138 15.99 -0.66 4.05
CA THR A 138 14.73 -1.13 4.66
C THR A 138 13.58 -0.18 4.30
N PRO A 139 12.33 -0.65 4.26
CA PRO A 139 11.19 0.21 3.99
C PRO A 139 11.10 1.42 4.92
N GLN A 140 11.44 1.26 6.21
CA GLN A 140 11.48 2.34 7.19
C GLN A 140 12.55 3.37 6.86
N GLN A 141 13.75 2.95 6.45
CA GLN A 141 14.82 3.86 6.02
C GLN A 141 14.42 4.63 4.76
N ALA A 142 13.75 3.97 3.82
CA ALA A 142 13.24 4.61 2.62
C ALA A 142 12.17 5.66 2.93
N LEU A 143 11.19 5.33 3.78
CA LEU A 143 10.16 6.28 4.24
C LEU A 143 10.77 7.46 4.99
N HIS A 144 11.67 7.20 5.94
CA HIS A 144 12.35 8.26 6.69
C HIS A 144 13.11 9.23 5.78
N ARG A 145 13.73 8.72 4.71
CA ARG A 145 14.46 9.54 3.74
C ARG A 145 13.56 10.43 2.88
N LEU A 146 12.30 10.05 2.72
CA LEU A 146 11.32 10.79 1.92
C LEU A 146 10.39 11.66 2.77
N ASN A 147 10.39 11.49 4.08
CA ASN A 147 9.60 12.31 4.99
C ASN A 147 9.92 13.80 4.81
N GLY A 148 8.88 14.61 4.71
CA GLY A 148 9.00 16.06 4.59
C GLY A 148 9.46 16.58 3.23
N LEU A 149 9.77 15.71 2.26
CA LEU A 149 10.19 16.12 0.92
C LEU A 149 8.99 16.37 0.02
N GLU A 150 9.07 17.39 -0.83
CA GLU A 150 8.05 17.65 -1.85
C GLU A 150 8.12 16.62 -3.01
N SER A 151 7.01 16.44 -3.74
CA SER A 151 6.95 15.47 -4.85
C SER A 151 8.06 15.65 -5.90
N ASP A 152 8.44 16.89 -6.21
CA ASP A 152 9.52 17.20 -7.15
C ASP A 152 10.91 16.81 -6.61
N GLU A 153 11.11 16.91 -5.30
CA GLU A 153 12.34 16.49 -4.62
C GLU A 153 12.45 14.97 -4.58
N VAL A 154 11.34 14.30 -4.30
CA VAL A 154 11.21 12.84 -4.36
C VAL A 154 11.53 12.34 -5.77
N GLN A 155 10.94 12.96 -6.79
CA GLN A 155 11.17 12.63 -8.19
C GLN A 155 12.67 12.78 -8.55
N ARG A 156 13.31 13.87 -8.13
CA ARG A 156 14.76 14.07 -8.31
C ARG A 156 15.60 13.01 -7.60
N HIS A 157 15.22 12.59 -6.40
CA HIS A 157 15.91 11.53 -5.67
C HIS A 157 15.85 10.16 -6.37
N VAL A 158 14.72 9.85 -7.02
CA VAL A 158 14.53 8.63 -7.82
C VAL A 158 15.30 8.70 -9.13
N LEU A 159 15.20 9.82 -9.86
CA LEU A 159 15.86 10.00 -11.17
C LEU A 159 17.39 10.06 -11.06
N SER A 160 17.93 10.68 -10.01
CA SER A 160 19.38 10.68 -9.74
C SER A 160 19.93 9.30 -9.41
N GLY A 161 19.10 8.37 -8.93
CA GLY A 161 19.45 6.96 -8.75
C GLY A 161 19.55 6.20 -10.06
N ARG A 162 18.57 6.37 -10.95
CA ARG A 162 18.52 5.67 -12.25
C ARG A 162 19.71 5.98 -13.16
N ARG A 163 20.26 7.20 -13.09
CA ARG A 163 21.43 7.58 -13.91
C ARG A 163 22.72 6.82 -13.56
N ARG A 164 22.84 6.17 -12.39
CA ARG A 164 24.01 5.33 -12.07
C ARG A 164 23.96 3.93 -12.69
N MET A 165 22.80 3.47 -13.19
CA MET A 165 22.65 2.14 -13.76
C MET A 165 22.90 2.05 -15.27
N VAL A 166 23.12 3.17 -15.96
CA VAL A 166 23.38 3.18 -17.43
C VAL A 166 24.89 3.16 -17.75
N LEU A 167 25.75 2.99 -16.74
CA LEU A 167 27.20 2.87 -16.91
C LEU A 167 27.70 1.62 -16.18
N ARG A 168 27.34 0.44 -16.66
CA ARG A 168 28.08 -0.80 -16.46
C ARG A 168 27.99 -1.68 -17.69
#